data_AF-A0A1Y4VAF3-F1
#
_entry.id   AF-A0A1Y4VAF3-F1
#
_cell.length_a   1.000
_cell.length_b   1.000
_cell.length_c   1.000
_cell.angle_alpha   90.00
_cell.angle_beta   90.00
_cell.angle_gamma   90.00
#
_symmetry.space_group_name_H-M   'P 1'
#
loop_
_entity.id
_entity.type
_entity.pdbx_description
1 polymer ?
#
loop_
_entity_poly.entity_id
_entity_poly.type
_entity_poly.pdbx_seq_one_letter_code
_entity_poly.pdbx_strand_id
1 'polypeptide(L)'
;MLPQEGEPAEQEATLRALSSLSPEDRDLLAAVQESPFRLTTLEQFREFPANTEYFILEDNISKVEDVGWRYLAQHLDILLPPELLDAINPVPFGNHAMQEEQGCFTSKGYLTLSGDEWEHERPRERQTEKKPSIKERLEQSRKECANQSKARPHREKPAPER
;
A
#
# COMPACT_ATOMS: atom_id res chain seq x y z
N MET A 1 15.09 -2.47 -3.36
CA MET A 1 15.00 -2.37 -4.84
C MET A 1 13.53 -2.22 -5.19
N LEU A 2 13.17 -1.37 -6.17
CA LEU A 2 11.78 -1.26 -6.60
C LEU A 2 11.34 -2.52 -7.37
N PRO A 3 10.08 -2.95 -7.22
CA PRO A 3 9.48 -3.99 -8.06
C PRO A 3 9.67 -3.68 -9.55
N GLN A 4 10.06 -4.67 -10.34
CA GLN A 4 10.29 -4.52 -11.79
C GLN A 4 8.98 -4.56 -12.61
N GLU A 5 7.86 -4.86 -11.97
CA GLU A 5 6.55 -4.95 -12.60
C GLU A 5 5.81 -3.61 -12.47
N GLY A 6 5.54 -2.96 -13.61
CA GLY A 6 4.78 -1.71 -13.67
C GLY A 6 5.02 -0.93 -14.96
N GLU A 7 4.06 -0.09 -15.34
CA GLU A 7 4.22 0.79 -16.50
C GLU A 7 5.35 1.81 -16.23
N PRO A 8 6.11 2.25 -17.25
CA PRO A 8 7.21 3.20 -17.06
C PRO A 8 6.77 4.49 -16.36
N ALA A 9 5.53 4.93 -16.59
CA ALA A 9 4.95 6.07 -15.90
C ALA A 9 4.74 5.83 -14.39
N GLU A 10 4.39 4.61 -13.99
CA GLU A 10 4.21 4.23 -12.59
C GLU A 10 5.56 4.18 -11.88
N GLN A 11 6.58 3.61 -12.53
CA GLN A 11 7.94 3.59 -12.00
C GLN A 11 8.49 5.00 -11.78
N GLU A 12 8.29 5.92 -12.74
CA GLU A 12 8.70 7.31 -12.61
C GLU A 12 7.95 8.03 -11.47
N ALA A 13 6.65 7.76 -11.30
CA ALA A 13 5.87 8.29 -10.20
C ALA A 13 6.37 7.78 -8.84
N THR A 14 6.67 6.49 -8.73
CA THR A 14 7.26 5.90 -7.52
C THR A 14 8.61 6.53 -7.19
N LEU A 15 9.51 6.67 -8.18
CA LEU A 15 10.81 7.31 -7.97
C LEU A 15 10.67 8.76 -7.49
N ARG A 16 9.72 9.52 -8.04
CA ARG A 16 9.42 10.88 -7.58
C ARG A 16 8.95 10.90 -6.12
N ALA A 17 8.00 10.04 -5.77
CA ALA A 17 7.46 9.94 -4.41
C ALA A 17 8.56 9.59 -3.38
N LEU A 18 9.42 8.63 -3.70
CA LEU A 18 10.54 8.25 -2.83
C LEU A 18 11.63 9.31 -2.74
N SER A 19 11.83 10.10 -3.80
CA SER A 19 12.83 11.18 -3.80
C SER A 19 12.45 12.33 -2.87
N SER A 20 11.16 12.56 -2.63
CA SER A 20 10.67 13.60 -1.70
C SER A 20 10.74 13.22 -0.22
N LEU A 21 11.07 11.97 0.11
CA LEU A 21 11.18 11.53 1.51
C LEU A 21 12.25 12.31 2.26
N SER A 22 11.95 12.65 3.51
CA SER A 22 12.92 13.20 4.45
C SER A 22 13.99 12.15 4.80
N PRO A 23 15.14 12.53 5.40
CA PRO A 23 16.12 11.56 5.87
C PRO A 23 15.54 10.54 6.85
N GLU A 24 14.67 10.98 7.76
CA GLU A 24 13.99 10.14 8.75
C GLU A 24 13.08 9.11 8.07
N ASP A 25 12.24 9.55 7.13
CA ASP A 25 11.35 8.64 6.40
C ASP A 25 12.11 7.66 5.50
N ARG A 26 13.32 8.02 5.05
CA ARG A 26 14.19 7.09 4.30
C ARG A 26 14.74 6.01 5.21
N ASP A 27 15.10 6.35 6.43
CA ASP A 27 15.54 5.38 7.44
C ASP A 27 14.36 4.50 7.87
N LEU A 28 13.17 5.06 8.04
CA LEU A 28 11.94 4.31 8.26
C LEU A 28 11.66 3.34 7.11
N LEU A 29 11.74 3.80 5.86
CA LEU A 29 11.54 2.94 4.69
C LEU A 29 12.58 1.81 4.64
N ALA A 30 13.84 2.10 4.98
CA ALA A 30 14.89 1.09 5.04
C ALA A 30 14.57 0.03 6.10
N ALA A 31 14.13 0.45 7.30
CA ALA A 31 13.67 -0.44 8.36
C ALA A 31 12.51 -1.33 7.89
N VAL A 32 11.50 -0.72 7.27
CA VAL A 32 10.32 -1.44 6.73
C VAL A 32 10.76 -2.50 5.72
N GLN A 33 11.70 -2.20 4.83
CA GLN A 33 12.20 -3.14 3.81
C GLN A 33 13.02 -4.32 4.39
N GLU A 34 13.61 -4.18 5.57
CA GLU A 34 14.29 -5.25 6.30
C GLU A 34 13.32 -6.13 7.12
N SER A 35 12.10 -5.64 7.35
CA SER A 35 11.12 -6.26 8.22
C SER A 35 10.16 -7.23 7.48
N PRO A 36 9.36 -8.02 8.22
CA PRO A 36 8.23 -8.77 7.66
C PRO A 36 7.18 -7.89 6.95
N PHE A 37 7.16 -6.58 7.24
CA PHE A 37 6.19 -5.62 6.69
C PHE A 37 6.64 -4.95 5.39
N ARG A 38 7.70 -5.48 4.74
CA ARG A 38 8.27 -4.88 3.52
C ARG A 38 7.21 -4.59 2.46
N LEU A 39 7.31 -3.40 1.87
CA LEU A 39 6.49 -3.01 0.73
C LEU A 39 6.91 -3.81 -0.51
N THR A 40 5.95 -4.30 -1.28
CA THR A 40 6.17 -5.20 -2.42
C THR A 40 5.57 -4.71 -3.72
N THR A 41 4.70 -3.70 -3.70
CA THR A 41 4.06 -3.15 -4.90
C THR A 41 4.50 -1.70 -5.15
N LEU A 42 4.54 -1.27 -6.42
CA LEU A 42 4.85 0.14 -6.76
C LEU A 42 3.85 1.12 -6.14
N GLU A 43 2.60 0.69 -5.96
CA GLU A 43 1.54 1.43 -5.27
C GLU A 43 1.91 1.69 -3.81
N GLN A 44 2.29 0.66 -3.05
CA GLN A 44 2.73 0.83 -1.66
C GLN A 44 3.91 1.79 -1.55
N PHE A 45 4.91 1.70 -2.44
CA PHE A 45 6.04 2.65 -2.43
C PHE A 45 5.62 4.08 -2.75
N ARG A 46 4.58 4.28 -3.56
CA ARG A 46 4.02 5.62 -3.87
C ARG A 46 3.21 6.18 -2.72
N GLU A 47 2.49 5.32 -2.00
CA GLU A 47 1.63 5.67 -0.87
C GLU A 47 2.43 5.89 0.41
N PHE A 48 3.62 5.27 0.53
CA PHE A 48 4.45 5.34 1.74
C PHE A 48 4.70 6.76 2.29
N PRO A 49 5.00 7.80 1.49
CA PRO A 49 5.17 9.16 2.02
C PRO A 49 3.93 9.74 2.73
N ALA A 50 2.73 9.23 2.43
CA ALA A 50 1.49 9.60 3.12
C ALA A 50 1.14 8.66 4.29
N ASN A 51 1.89 7.56 4.44
CA ASN A 51 1.63 6.48 5.39
C ASN A 51 2.82 6.25 6.35
N THR A 52 3.65 7.26 6.60
CA THR A 52 4.80 7.13 7.50
C THR A 52 4.35 6.73 8.90
N GLU A 53 3.24 7.29 9.38
CA GLU A 53 2.67 7.02 10.71
C GLU A 53 2.06 5.62 10.86
N TYR A 54 1.97 4.84 9.78
CA TYR A 54 1.57 3.43 9.87
C TYR A 54 2.61 2.58 10.64
N PHE A 55 3.86 3.06 10.66
CA PHE A 55 4.98 2.41 11.31
C PHE A 55 5.53 3.28 12.43
N ILE A 56 5.98 2.65 13.51
CA ILE A 56 6.71 3.30 14.58
C ILE A 56 8.12 2.72 14.60
N LEU A 57 9.13 3.57 14.43
CA LEU A 57 10.54 3.20 14.52
C LEU A 57 11.18 3.83 15.75
N GLU A 58 11.62 2.99 16.67
CA GLU A 58 12.39 3.38 17.84
C GLU A 58 13.88 3.13 17.57
N ASP A 59 14.61 4.17 17.13
CA ASP A 59 16.01 4.09 16.69
C ASP A 59 17.00 3.73 17.82
N ASN A 60 16.62 4.01 19.06
CA ASN A 60 17.42 3.80 20.26
C ASN A 60 17.26 2.39 20.85
N ILE A 61 16.47 1.51 20.22
CA ILE A 61 16.17 0.16 20.69
C ILE A 61 16.79 -0.86 19.73
N SER A 62 17.77 -1.61 20.22
CA SER A 62 18.61 -2.45 19.35
C SER A 62 18.69 -3.92 19.79
N LYS A 63 18.16 -4.25 20.96
CA LYS A 63 18.18 -5.58 21.55
C LYS A 63 17.00 -5.78 22.50
N VAL A 64 16.72 -7.04 22.82
CA VAL A 64 15.56 -7.44 23.64
C VAL A 64 15.59 -6.83 25.04
N GLU A 65 16.77 -6.59 25.61
CA GLU A 65 16.92 -5.93 26.90
C GLU A 65 16.42 -4.48 26.87
N ASP A 66 16.66 -3.75 25.79
CA ASP A 66 16.21 -2.36 25.63
C ASP A 66 14.66 -2.31 25.59
N VAL A 67 14.05 -3.23 24.85
CA VAL A 67 12.59 -3.42 24.80
C VAL A 67 12.06 -3.74 26.20
N GLY A 68 12.73 -4.64 26.93
CA GLY A 68 12.32 -5.03 28.28
C GLY A 68 12.37 -3.88 29.28
N TRP A 69 13.41 -3.06 29.24
CA TRP A 69 13.48 -1.86 30.08
C TRP A 69 12.43 -0.82 29.71
N ARG A 70 12.17 -0.60 28.42
CA ARG A 70 11.08 0.28 27.95
C ARG A 70 9.73 -0.21 28.48
N TYR A 71 9.45 -1.50 28.32
CA TYR A 71 8.21 -2.12 28.80
C TYR A 71 8.03 -1.93 30.30
N LEU A 72 9.08 -2.20 31.08
CA LEU A 72 9.06 -1.98 32.54
C LEU A 72 8.81 -0.51 32.90
N ALA A 73 9.48 0.43 32.23
CA ALA A 73 9.29 1.86 32.47
C ALA A 73 7.87 2.35 32.15
N GLN A 74 7.20 1.75 31.17
CA GLN A 74 5.82 2.07 30.80
C GLN A 74 4.77 1.47 31.76
N HIS A 75 5.09 0.34 32.40
CA HIS A 75 4.11 -0.43 33.19
C HIS A 75 4.36 -0.40 34.71
N LEU A 76 5.53 0.04 35.16
CA LEU A 76 5.84 0.21 36.59
C LEU A 76 5.52 1.62 37.05
N ASP A 77 4.51 1.76 37.92
CA ASP A 77 4.16 3.02 38.58
C ASP A 77 5.06 3.35 39.79
N ILE A 78 6.08 2.54 40.06
CA ILE A 78 6.96 2.66 41.23
C ILE A 78 8.41 2.85 40.77
N LEU A 79 9.07 3.88 41.31
CA LEU A 79 10.51 4.05 41.16
C LEU A 79 11.25 3.05 42.05
N LEU A 80 11.87 2.06 41.41
CA LEU A 80 12.71 1.09 42.10
C LEU A 80 14.05 1.74 42.50
N PRO A 81 14.55 1.50 43.73
CA PRO A 81 15.93 1.78 44.08
C PRO A 81 16.90 1.08 43.11
N PRO A 82 18.09 1.65 42.85
CA PRO A 82 19.07 1.08 41.92
C PRO A 82 19.39 -0.40 42.19
N GLU A 83 19.48 -0.80 43.46
CA GLU A 83 19.83 -2.18 43.85
C GLU A 83 18.75 -3.19 43.45
N LEU A 84 17.47 -2.77 43.43
CA LEU A 84 16.37 -3.61 42.96
C LEU A 84 16.27 -3.60 41.44
N LEU A 85 16.57 -2.47 40.80
CA LEU A 85 16.60 -2.38 39.34
C LEU A 85 17.70 -3.30 38.77
N ASP A 86 18.90 -3.29 39.35
CA ASP A 86 20.02 -4.15 38.97
C ASP A 86 19.72 -5.65 39.14
N ALA A 87 18.76 -6.01 39.99
CA ALA A 87 18.33 -7.39 40.19
C ALA A 87 17.34 -7.89 39.13
N ILE A 88 16.78 -7.01 38.30
CA ILE A 88 15.78 -7.37 37.29
C ILE A 88 16.49 -7.86 36.01
N ASN A 89 16.05 -9.03 35.53
CA ASN A 89 16.35 -9.46 34.17
C ASN A 89 15.28 -8.90 33.21
N PRO A 90 15.61 -7.96 32.30
CA PRO A 90 14.64 -7.35 31.39
C PRO A 90 14.23 -8.28 30.23
N VAL A 91 15.00 -9.33 29.93
CA VAL A 91 14.80 -10.16 28.72
C VAL A 91 13.40 -10.80 28.63
N PRO A 92 12.82 -11.38 29.70
CA PRO A 92 11.46 -11.92 29.64
C PRO A 92 10.39 -10.86 29.32
N PHE A 93 10.55 -9.65 29.85
CA PHE A 93 9.65 -8.51 29.57
C PHE A 93 9.77 -8.08 28.12
N GLY A 94 11.00 -8.00 27.59
CA GLY A 94 11.23 -7.67 26.18
C GLY A 94 10.60 -8.67 25.24
N ASN A 95 10.77 -9.98 25.49
CA ASN A 95 10.13 -11.02 24.69
C ASN A 95 8.61 -10.96 24.73
N HIS A 96 8.03 -10.63 25.89
CA HIS A 96 6.59 -10.46 26.03
C HIS A 96 6.08 -9.26 25.23
N ALA A 97 6.71 -8.10 25.39
CA ALA A 97 6.39 -6.88 24.65
C ALA A 97 6.48 -7.08 23.13
N MET A 98 7.55 -7.72 22.66
CA MET A 98 7.73 -8.03 21.23
C MET A 98 6.61 -8.89 20.65
N GLN A 99 6.07 -9.83 21.43
CA GLN A 99 4.95 -10.66 20.99
C GLN A 99 3.64 -9.87 20.93
N GLU A 100 3.39 -9.01 21.91
CA GLU A 100 2.17 -8.19 21.99
C GLU A 100 2.15 -7.13 20.87
N GLU A 101 3.25 -6.42 20.67
CA GLU A 101 3.41 -5.36 19.66
C GLU A 101 3.61 -5.92 18.25
N GLN A 102 3.87 -7.22 18.11
CA GLN A 102 4.32 -7.86 16.87
C GLN A 102 5.55 -7.15 16.26
N GLY A 103 6.45 -6.65 17.11
CA GLY A 103 7.60 -5.86 16.70
C GLY A 103 8.79 -6.68 16.23
N CYS A 104 9.72 -6.03 15.52
CA CYS A 104 10.92 -6.67 15.00
C CYS A 104 12.14 -5.73 14.99
N PHE A 105 13.33 -6.33 15.10
CA PHE A 105 14.59 -5.59 14.98
C PHE A 105 15.00 -5.42 13.53
N THR A 106 15.50 -4.23 13.21
CA THR A 106 16.10 -3.85 11.92
C THR A 106 17.47 -3.22 12.17
N SER A 107 18.24 -2.97 11.12
CA SER A 107 19.50 -2.22 11.22
C SER A 107 19.29 -0.75 11.64
N LYS A 108 18.05 -0.28 11.62
CA LYS A 108 17.64 1.09 11.94
C LYS A 108 17.01 1.25 13.32
N GLY A 109 16.79 0.16 14.05
CA GLY A 109 16.13 0.15 15.34
C GLY A 109 15.00 -0.87 15.41
N TYR A 110 14.11 -0.67 16.37
CA TYR A 110 12.97 -1.55 16.62
C TYR A 110 11.72 -1.00 15.95
N LEU A 111 11.10 -1.81 15.10
CA LEU A 111 9.97 -1.43 14.26
C LEU A 111 8.69 -2.14 14.72
N THR A 112 7.61 -1.37 14.90
CA THR A 112 6.26 -1.85 15.22
C THR A 112 5.22 -1.22 14.30
N LEU A 113 4.00 -1.76 14.32
CA LEU A 113 2.84 -1.16 13.66
C LEU A 113 2.14 -0.20 14.62
N SER A 114 1.69 0.95 14.15
CA SER A 114 0.92 1.90 14.98
C SER A 114 -0.47 1.39 15.33
N GLY A 115 -1.01 0.49 14.50
CA GLY A 115 -2.40 0.03 14.56
C GLY A 115 -3.36 0.86 13.71
N ASP A 116 -2.88 1.91 13.06
CA ASP A 116 -3.66 2.70 12.11
C ASP A 116 -3.91 1.93 10.80
N GLU A 117 -4.92 2.37 10.04
CA GLU A 117 -5.19 1.81 8.72
C GLU A 117 -4.24 2.40 7.65
N TRP A 118 -3.88 1.60 6.66
CA TRP A 118 -3.11 2.07 5.51
C TRP A 118 -4.00 2.86 4.55
N GLU A 119 -3.63 4.10 4.26
CA GLU A 119 -4.31 4.97 3.32
C GLU A 119 -3.92 4.67 1.87
N HIS A 120 -4.88 4.14 1.11
CA HIS A 120 -4.73 3.89 -0.32
C HIS A 120 -5.05 5.14 -1.16
N GLU A 121 -4.19 5.45 -2.13
CA GLU A 121 -4.49 6.44 -3.15
C GLU A 121 -5.70 5.93 -3.93
N ARG A 122 -6.81 6.69 -3.92
CA ARG A 122 -8.00 6.30 -4.69
C ARG A 122 -7.55 6.12 -6.14
N PRO A 123 -7.88 4.99 -6.79
CA PRO A 123 -7.61 4.82 -8.20
C PRO A 123 -8.20 6.05 -8.88
N ARG A 124 -7.36 6.87 -9.52
CA ARG A 124 -7.87 7.88 -10.46
C ARG A 124 -8.79 7.07 -11.35
N GLU A 125 -10.10 7.35 -11.28
CA GLU A 125 -11.08 6.69 -12.13
C GLU A 125 -10.41 6.67 -13.49
N ARG A 126 -9.98 5.47 -13.94
CA ARG A 126 -9.43 5.31 -15.28
C ARG A 126 -10.47 6.02 -16.09
N GLN A 127 -10.11 7.12 -16.74
CA GLN A 127 -11.02 7.82 -17.63
C GLN A 127 -11.55 6.69 -18.47
N THR A 128 -12.78 6.27 -18.17
CA THR A 128 -13.32 5.08 -18.78
C THR A 128 -13.24 5.48 -20.22
N GLU A 129 -12.43 4.76 -21.01
CA GLU A 129 -12.49 4.86 -22.46
C GLU A 129 -13.97 4.94 -22.73
N LYS A 130 -14.46 6.13 -23.13
CA LYS A 130 -15.88 6.47 -23.02
C LYS A 130 -16.57 5.44 -23.89
N LYS A 131 -17.04 4.36 -23.28
CA LYS A 131 -17.76 3.31 -23.98
C LYS A 131 -18.94 4.09 -24.53
N PRO A 132 -19.09 4.18 -25.86
CA PRO A 132 -20.14 4.99 -26.45
C PRO A 132 -21.43 4.57 -25.78
N SER A 133 -22.18 5.58 -25.32
CA SER A 133 -23.39 5.36 -24.55
C SER A 133 -24.30 4.41 -25.31
N ILE A 134 -25.10 3.60 -24.62
CA ILE A 134 -26.12 2.75 -25.26
C ILE A 134 -26.97 3.57 -26.23
N LYS A 135 -27.20 4.86 -25.92
CA LYS A 135 -27.91 5.80 -26.78
C LYS A 135 -27.16 6.08 -28.10
N GLU A 136 -25.86 6.33 -28.04
CA GLU A 136 -25.02 6.55 -29.24
C GLU A 136 -24.95 5.28 -30.10
N ARG A 137 -24.77 4.12 -29.47
CA ARG A 137 -24.77 2.82 -30.18
C ARG A 137 -26.09 2.56 -30.91
N LEU A 138 -27.22 2.87 -30.26
CA LEU A 138 -28.54 2.68 -30.84
C LEU A 138 -28.80 3.64 -32.01
N GLU A 139 -28.32 4.88 -31.92
CA GLU A 139 -28.48 5.88 -32.97
C GLU A 139 -27.63 5.57 -34.21
N GLN A 140 -26.40 5.05 -34.01
CA GLN A 140 -25.53 4.58 -35.08
C GLN A 140 -26.20 3.43 -35.87
N SER A 141 -26.69 2.40 -35.16
CA SER A 141 -27.39 1.27 -35.79
C SER A 141 -28.67 1.69 -36.50
N ARG A 142 -29.39 2.70 -35.99
CA ARG A 142 -30.59 3.24 -36.65
C ARG A 142 -30.25 3.94 -37.97
N LYS A 143 -29.15 4.70 -38.01
CA LYS A 143 -28.66 5.37 -39.23
C LYS A 143 -28.17 4.35 -40.27
N GLU A 144 -27.48 3.30 -39.85
CA GLU A 144 -27.02 2.22 -40.72
C GLU A 144 -28.18 1.41 -41.33
N CYS A 145 -29.20 1.07 -40.53
CA CYS A 145 -30.42 0.41 -41.02
C CYS A 145 -31.20 1.29 -42.01
N ALA A 146 -31.29 2.60 -41.77
CA ALA A 146 -31.94 3.55 -42.68
C ALA A 146 -31.22 3.67 -44.02
N ASN A 147 -29.90 3.53 -44.05
CA ASN A 147 -29.11 3.58 -45.28
C ASN A 147 -29.18 2.26 -46.06
N GLN A 148 -29.20 1.11 -45.39
CA GLN A 148 -29.37 -0.20 -46.08
C GLN A 148 -30.78 -0.40 -46.66
N SER A 149 -31.80 0.17 -46.03
CA SER A 149 -33.19 0.10 -46.51
C SER A 149 -33.44 0.95 -47.75
N LYS A 150 -32.64 2.00 -47.99
CA LYS A 150 -32.69 2.79 -49.24
C LYS A 150 -31.86 2.21 -50.39
N ALA A 151 -31.03 1.20 -50.14
CA ALA A 151 -30.13 0.61 -51.13
C ALA A 151 -30.58 -0.77 -51.68
N ARG A 152 -31.73 -1.31 -51.26
CA ARG A 152 -32.26 -2.56 -51.82
C ARG A 152 -33.15 -2.26 -53.05
N PRO A 153 -32.80 -2.71 -54.27
CA PRO A 153 -33.75 -2.75 -55.36
C PRO A 153 -34.84 -3.78 -55.01
N HIS A 154 -36.10 -3.42 -55.25
CA HIS A 154 -37.24 -4.32 -55.12
C HIS A 154 -37.03 -5.52 -56.06
N ARG A 155 -36.69 -6.69 -55.51
CA ARG A 155 -36.61 -7.94 -56.27
C ARG A 155 -38.02 -8.54 -56.29
N GLU A 156 -38.69 -8.39 -57.44
CA GLU A 156 -39.97 -9.06 -57.71
C GLU A 156 -39.82 -10.58 -57.56
N LYS A 157 -40.83 -11.21 -56.95
CA LYS A 157 -40.91 -12.66 -56.74
C LYS A 157 -41.24 -13.35 -58.07
N PRO A 158 -40.52 -14.39 -58.51
CA PRO A 158 -40.99 -15.21 -59.62
C PRO A 158 -42.08 -16.18 -59.13
N ALA A 159 -43.14 -16.31 -59.93
CA ALA A 159 -44.24 -17.25 -59.71
C ALA A 159 -43.75 -18.71 -59.91
N PRO A 160 -44.27 -19.69 -59.14
CA PRO A 160 -43.96 -21.10 -59.40
C PRO A 160 -44.78 -21.59 -60.61
N GLU A 161 -44.10 -22.16 -61.61
CA GLU A 161 -44.69 -22.98 -62.67
C GLU A 161 -45.16 -24.34 -62.12
N ARG A 162 -46.12 -24.93 -62.84
CA ARG A 162 -46.95 -26.10 -62.50
C ARG A 162 -46.19 -27.38 -62.17
#